data_AF-A0A371E9V6-F1
#
_entry.id   AF-A0A371E9V6-F1
#
_cell.length_a   1.000
_cell.length_b   1.000
_cell.length_c   1.000
_cell.angle_alpha   90.00
_cell.angle_beta   90.00
_cell.angle_gamma   90.00
#
_symmetry.space_group_name_H-M   'P 1'
#
loop_
_entity.id
_entity.type
_entity.pdbx_description
1 polymer ?
#
loop_
_entity_poly.entity_id
_entity_poly.type
_entity_poly.pdbx_seq_one_letter_code
_entity_poly.pdbx_strand_id
1 'polypeptide(L)' 'MSEKGCIRVGKYELGKTIGEGSFAKVKFARDVEKGNYVAIKILDRKHVVRHNMTEQLITEISAMKLINHPNIL' A
#
# COMPACT_ATOMS: atom_id res chain seq x y z
N MET A 1 -10.48 -21.37 17.51
CA MET A 1 -9.44 -20.68 16.72
C MET A 1 -10.16 -19.89 15.64
N SER A 2 -10.27 -18.56 15.76
CA SER A 2 -11.01 -17.76 14.78
C SER A 2 -10.21 -17.65 13.49
N GLU A 3 -10.69 -18.30 12.43
CA GLU A 3 -10.32 -17.99 11.05
C GLU A 3 -10.67 -16.52 10.79
N LYS A 4 -9.67 -15.64 10.94
CA LYS A 4 -9.77 -14.27 10.45
C LYS A 4 -9.87 -14.39 8.94
N GLY A 5 -11.05 -14.13 8.39
CA GLY A 5 -11.28 -14.14 6.94
C GLY A 5 -10.16 -13.38 6.23
N CYS A 6 -9.44 -14.09 5.36
CA CYS A 6 -8.36 -13.51 4.58
C CYS A 6 -8.95 -12.48 3.61
N ILE A 7 -8.64 -11.20 3.84
CA ILE A 7 -9.04 -10.13 2.92
C ILE A 7 -8.06 -10.14 1.76
N ARG A 8 -8.54 -10.52 0.57
CA ARG A 8 -7.71 -10.60 -0.63
C ARG A 8 -8.00 -9.43 -1.57
N VAL A 9 -6.95 -8.80 -2.09
CA VAL A 9 -7.02 -7.75 -3.11
C VAL A 9 -6.22 -8.21 -4.31
N GLY A 10 -6.92 -8.65 -5.36
CA GLY A 10 -6.29 -9.28 -6.51
C GLY A 10 -5.45 -10.50 -6.11
N LYS A 11 -4.14 -10.45 -6.38
CA LYS A 11 -3.20 -11.50 -6.00
C LYS A 11 -2.54 -11.33 -4.62
N TYR A 12 -2.94 -10.31 -3.87
CA TYR A 12 -2.35 -10.04 -2.56
C TYR A 12 -3.31 -10.44 -1.44
N GLU A 13 -2.82 -11.26 -0.54
CA GLU A 13 -3.46 -11.57 0.73
C GLU A 13 -3.09 -10.51 1.76
N LEU A 14 -4.06 -9.72 2.23
CA LEU A 14 -3.84 -8.66 3.21
C LEU A 14 -3.81 -9.24 4.63
N GLY A 15 -2.74 -8.93 5.34
CA GLY A 15 -2.56 -9.21 6.75
C GLY A 15 -2.82 -7.99 7.64
N LYS A 16 -2.02 -7.91 8.71
CA LYS A 16 -2.10 -6.86 9.71
C LYS A 16 -1.69 -5.48 9.16
N THR A 17 -2.26 -4.43 9.72
CA THR A 17 -1.78 -3.06 9.53
C THR A 17 -0.40 -2.92 10.20
N ILE A 18 0.57 -2.40 9.46
CA ILE A 18 1.94 -2.17 9.91
C ILE A 18 2.28 -0.67 10.01
N GLY A 19 1.45 0.20 9.45
CA GLY A 19 1.59 1.63 9.57
C GLY A 19 0.27 2.36 9.34
N GLU A 20 0.09 3.48 10.01
CA GLU A 20 -1.04 4.38 9.83
C GLU A 20 -0.48 5.79 9.68
N GLY A 21 -0.75 6.41 8.53
CA GLY A 21 -0.42 7.80 8.26
C GLY A 21 -1.68 8.64 8.12
N SER A 22 -1.53 9.96 8.03
CA SER A 22 -2.64 10.90 7.97
C SER A 22 -3.62 10.65 6.80
N PHE A 23 -3.13 10.07 5.70
CA PHE A 23 -3.90 9.89 4.46
C PHE A 23 -3.96 8.43 3.96
N ALA A 24 -3.30 7.50 4.65
CA ALA A 24 -3.19 6.12 4.20
C ALA A 24 -2.96 5.13 5.35
N LYS A 25 -3.40 3.89 5.17
CA LYS A 25 -3.03 2.75 6.02
C LYS A 25 -2.12 1.82 5.25
N VAL A 26 -1.03 1.39 5.87
CA VAL A 26 -0.09 0.43 5.30
C VAL A 26 -0.37 -0.94 5.91
N LYS A 27 -0.69 -1.92 5.08
CA LYS A 27 -0.88 -3.31 5.50
C LYS A 27 0.24 -4.19 4.99
N PHE A 28 0.67 -5.12 5.83
CA PHE A 28 1.50 -6.23 5.41
C PHE A 28 0.67 -7.16 4.54
N ALA A 29 1.22 -7.63 3.43
CA ALA A 29 0.52 -8.51 2.51
C ALA A 29 1.47 -9.57 1.94
N ARG A 30 0.90 -10.66 1.44
CA ARG A 30 1.61 -11.73 0.73
C ARG A 30 1.16 -11.77 -0.72
N ASP A 31 2.11 -11.71 -1.66
CA ASP A 31 1.86 -12.05 -3.06
C ASP A 31 1.67 -13.57 -3.14
N VAL A 32 0.47 -14.04 -3.49
CA VAL A 32 0.17 -15.48 -3.52
C VAL A 32 0.77 -16.19 -4.73
N GLU A 33 1.19 -15.46 -5.76
CA GLU A 33 1.84 -16.04 -6.95
C GLU A 33 3.34 -16.22 -6.70
N LYS A 34 3.99 -15.20 -6.16
CA LYS A 34 5.46 -15.19 -5.93
C LYS A 34 5.85 -15.67 -4.55
N GLY A 35 4.93 -15.70 -3.60
CA GLY A 35 5.19 -16.03 -2.20
C GLY A 35 5.87 -14.91 -1.38
N ASN A 36 6.29 -13.82 -2.03
CA ASN A 36 6.99 -12.70 -1.39
C ASN A 36 6.05 -11.84 -0.53
N TYR A 37 6.62 -11.27 0.52
CA TYR A 37 5.91 -10.32 1.38
C TYR A 37 6.10 -8.89 0.89
N VAL A 38 5.03 -8.10 0.91
CA VAL A 38 4.99 -6.71 0.45
C VAL A 38 4.23 -5.82 1.43
N ALA A 39 4.48 -4.52 1.38
CA ALA A 39 3.67 -3.51 2.06
C ALA A 39 2.70 -2.87 1.06
N ILE A 40 1.42 -2.82 1.40
CA ILE A 40 0.38 -2.18 0.57
C ILE A 40 -0.09 -0.91 1.28
N LYS A 41 0.23 0.25 0.70
CA LYS A 41 -0.25 1.57 1.12
C LYS A 41 -1.66 1.80 0.53
N ILE A 42 -2.68 1.69 1.38
CA ILE A 42 -4.10 1.87 1.03
C ILE A 42 -4.48 3.32 1.26
N LEU A 43 -4.92 4.00 0.21
CA LEU A 43 -5.33 5.41 0.25
C LEU A 43 -6.85 5.55 0.11
N ASP A 44 -7.43 6.50 0.85
CA ASP A 44 -8.85 6.86 0.67
C ASP A 44 -8.99 7.89 -0.47
N ARG A 45 -9.57 7.46 -1.60
CA ARG A 45 -9.80 8.31 -2.77
C ARG A 45 -10.60 9.57 -2.43
N LYS A 46 -11.60 9.50 -1.54
CA LYS A 46 -12.38 10.67 -1.13
C LYS A 46 -11.53 11.65 -0.32
N HIS A 47 -10.60 11.15 0.47
CA HIS A 47 -9.70 11.98 1.25
C HIS A 47 -8.68 12.70 0.36
N VAL A 48 -8.11 11.98 -0.61
CA VAL A 48 -7.17 12.52 -1.61
C VAL A 48 -7.81 13.65 -2.43
N VAL A 49 -9.03 13.43 -2.94
CA VAL A 49 -9.74 14.44 -3.74
C VAL A 49 -10.12 15.65 -2.90
N ARG A 50 -10.63 15.46 -1.67
CA ARG A 50 -11.00 16.58 -0.79
C ARG A 50 -9.84 17.49 -0.42
N HIS A 51 -8.63 16.94 -0.27
CA HIS A 51 -7.43 17.71 0.06
C HIS A 51 -6.62 18.13 -1.16
N ASN A 52 -7.16 17.94 -2.36
CA ASN A 52 -6.49 18.27 -3.64
C ASN A 52 -5.08 17.66 -3.78
N MET A 53 -4.87 16.46 -3.20
CA MET A 53 -3.56 15.80 -3.12
C MET A 53 -3.21 14.96 -4.37
N THR A 54 -4.03 15.02 -5.41
CA THR A 54 -3.87 14.18 -6.60
C THR A 54 -2.52 14.41 -7.29
N GLU A 55 -2.11 15.66 -7.48
CA GLU A 55 -0.83 15.99 -8.12
C GLU A 55 0.37 15.54 -7.31
N GLN A 56 0.32 15.73 -5.98
CA GLN A 56 1.36 15.28 -5.07
C GLN A 56 1.52 13.76 -5.12
N LEU A 57 0.41 13.02 -5.15
CA LEU A 57 0.40 11.57 -5.26
C LEU A 57 0.96 11.08 -6.60
N ILE A 58 0.61 11.73 -7.72
CA ILE A 58 1.17 11.43 -9.04
C ILE A 58 2.69 11.66 -9.05
N THR A 59 3.13 12.76 -8.44
CA THR A 59 4.55 13.13 -8.37
C THR A 59 5.33 12.14 -7.51
N GLU A 60 4.82 11.78 -6.33
CA GLU A 60 5.42 10.78 -5.43
C GLU A 60 5.57 9.42 -6.14
N ILE A 61 4.51 8.94 -6.79
CA ILE A 61 4.54 7.66 -7.52
C ILE A 61 5.56 7.71 -8.67
N SER A 62 5.59 8.82 -9.42
CA SER A 62 6.49 8.96 -10.56
C SER A 62 7.95 9.02 -10.13
N ALA A 63 8.25 9.75 -9.06
CA ALA A 63 9.60 9.81 -8.48
C ALA A 63 10.04 8.42 -7.96
N MET A 64 9.18 7.74 -7.19
CA MET A 64 9.49 6.41 -6.63
C MET A 64 9.72 5.35 -7.71
N LYS A 65 9.04 5.44 -8.86
CA LYS A 65 9.27 4.51 -10.00
C LYS A 65 10.63 4.69 -10.67
N LEU A 66 11.23 5.87 -10.60
CA LEU A 66 12.52 6.17 -11.23
C LEU A 66 13.70 5.87 -10.31
N ILE A 67 13.47 5.79 -9.00
CA ILE A 67 14.51 5.51 -8.02
C ILE A 67 14.80 4.00 -8.00
N ASN A 68 16.07 3.65 -8.23
CA ASN A 68 16.56 2.28 -8.06
C ASN A 68 17.88 2.34 -7.26
N HIS A 69 17.76 2.42 -5.94
CA HIS A 69 18.91 2.55 -5.05
C HIS A 69 18.77 1.56 -3.87
N PRO A 70 19.81 0.82 -3.49
CA PRO A 70 19.71 -0.25 -2.49
C PRO A 70 19.25 0.21 -1.09
N ASN A 71 19.39 1.51 -0.79
CA ASN A 71 18.97 2.11 0.47
C ASN A 71 17.67 2.94 0.37
N ILE A 72 16.97 2.91 -0.77
CA ILE A 72 15.69 3.60 -0.96
C ILE A 72 14.65 2.56 -1.38
N LEU A 73 13.57 2.49 -0.61
CA LEU A 73 12.45 1.56 -0.82
C LEU A 73 11.52 2.02 -1.94
#